data_AF-A0AAD6EGF0-F1
#
_entry.id   AF-A0AAD6EGF0-F1
#
_cell.length_a   1.000
_cell.length_b   1.000
_cell.length_c   1.000
_cell.angle_alpha   90.00
_cell.angle_beta   90.00
_cell.angle_gamma   90.00
#
_symmetry.space_group_name_H-M   'P 1'
#
loop_
_entity.id
_entity.type
_entity.pdbx_description
1 polymer ?
#
loop_
_entity_poly.entity_id
_entity_poly.type
_entity_poly.pdbx_seq_one_letter_code
_entity_poly.pdbx_strand_id
1 'polypeptide(L)'
;MEAFSLHTTIINNPYDDEYSAGSPERLISLQSFITVDKWPKPRCFELSRFLVTQSDVISFLCALPKSIRFIKLSMLKFLDEGGDWHGLLKEMRTMIRENTLWAVRDGRSQPAISIGLKLQNPQIGRAVWLEKQVQEYLYGEGQNPFFERTPLDIPWRIGTQRDAFEPSFERPNVPGGEFENMGIYDKNWEYNASDPQY
;
A
#
# COMPACT_ATOMS: atom_id res chain seq x y z
N MET A 1 -19.97 2.94 9.84
CA MET A 1 -18.87 1.96 9.77
C MET A 1 -17.79 2.47 10.69
N GLU A 2 -17.47 1.77 11.77
CA GLU A 2 -16.36 2.18 12.65
C GLU A 2 -15.05 1.77 11.99
N ALA A 3 -14.26 2.78 11.63
CA ALA A 3 -12.95 2.66 11.01
C ALA A 3 -11.91 3.26 11.96
N PHE A 4 -10.75 2.62 12.03
CA PHE A 4 -9.60 3.13 12.76
C PHE A 4 -8.46 3.35 11.77
N SER A 5 -7.96 4.58 11.69
CA SER A 5 -6.92 4.94 10.72
C SER A 5 -5.76 5.62 11.41
N LEU A 6 -4.55 5.14 11.13
CA LEU A 6 -3.30 5.74 11.58
C LEU A 6 -2.52 6.24 10.37
N HIS A 7 -2.14 7.51 10.43
CA HIS A 7 -1.34 8.15 9.41
C HIS A 7 -0.22 8.93 10.08
N THR A 8 0.99 8.84 9.55
CA THR A 8 2.04 9.81 9.87
C THR A 8 2.18 10.84 8.74
N THR A 9 2.74 11.99 9.10
CA THR A 9 3.16 13.03 8.16
C THR A 9 4.61 12.88 7.71
N ILE A 10 5.31 11.82 8.11
CA ILE A 10 6.70 11.57 7.72
C ILE A 10 6.69 11.06 6.27
N ILE A 11 6.69 12.02 5.34
CA ILE A 11 6.67 11.72 3.90
C ILE A 11 8.07 11.37 3.40
N ASN A 12 9.10 11.87 4.09
CA ASN A 12 10.51 11.50 4.08
C ASN A 12 11.22 12.48 5.06
N ASN A 13 12.31 12.07 5.71
CA ASN A 13 13.27 13.04 6.20
C ASN A 13 13.84 13.76 4.95
N PRO A 14 13.85 15.09 4.85
CA PRO A 14 14.43 15.80 3.69
C PRO A 14 15.92 15.50 3.47
N TYR A 15 16.58 14.82 4.42
CA TYR A 15 17.96 14.35 4.33
C TYR A 15 18.12 12.84 4.09
N ASP A 16 17.03 12.06 4.08
CA ASP A 16 17.07 10.67 3.62
C ASP A 16 16.84 10.69 2.11
N ASP A 17 17.66 9.98 1.34
CA ASP A 17 17.34 9.75 -0.07
C ASP A 17 16.06 8.90 -0.17
N GLU A 18 15.37 8.96 -1.32
CA GLU A 18 14.11 8.25 -1.52
C GLU A 18 14.26 6.71 -1.45
N TYR A 19 15.51 6.23 -1.43
CA TYR A 19 15.92 4.84 -1.53
C TYR A 19 16.44 4.23 -0.21
N SER A 20 16.79 5.05 0.78
CA SER A 20 17.19 4.61 2.12
C SER A 20 16.18 5.09 3.15
N ALA A 21 15.77 4.17 3.99
CA ALA A 21 14.93 4.42 5.15
C ALA A 21 15.73 4.56 6.45
N GLY A 22 17.06 4.47 6.37
CA GLY A 22 17.97 4.72 7.48
C GLY A 22 18.08 3.56 8.47
N SER A 23 18.58 3.89 9.67
CA SER A 23 18.96 2.94 10.73
C SER A 23 17.77 2.51 11.63
N PRO A 24 17.79 1.28 12.19
CA PRO A 24 16.78 0.77 13.13
C PRO A 24 16.50 1.65 14.36
N GLU A 25 17.41 2.54 14.73
CA GLU A 25 17.25 3.47 15.87
C GLU A 25 16.03 4.39 15.73
N ARG A 26 15.52 4.59 14.50
CA ARG A 26 14.33 5.39 14.20
C ARG A 26 13.03 4.59 14.23
N LEU A 27 13.10 3.26 14.31
CA LEU A 27 11.93 2.40 14.26
C LEU A 27 11.23 2.37 15.62
N ILE A 28 9.99 2.83 15.64
CA ILE A 28 9.08 2.63 16.76
C ILE A 28 8.13 1.50 16.36
N SER A 29 8.19 0.37 17.06
CA SER A 29 7.32 -0.77 16.76
C SER A 29 5.85 -0.39 16.81
N LEU A 30 5.09 -0.81 15.80
CA LEU A 30 3.63 -0.60 15.71
C LEU A 30 2.91 -1.06 16.99
N GLN A 31 3.36 -2.14 17.63
CA GLN A 31 2.73 -2.65 18.85
C GLN A 31 2.95 -1.79 20.10
N SER A 32 3.99 -0.94 20.09
CA SER A 32 4.34 -0.14 21.28
C SER A 32 3.37 1.01 21.56
N PHE A 33 2.70 1.53 20.53
CA PHE A 33 1.76 2.67 20.66
C PHE A 33 0.34 2.33 20.22
N ILE A 34 0.13 1.18 19.57
CA ILE A 34 -1.20 0.76 19.12
C ILE A 34 -1.80 -0.25 20.12
N THR A 35 -2.69 0.25 20.99
CA THR A 35 -3.42 -0.56 21.97
C THR A 35 -4.67 -1.19 21.35
N VAL A 36 -4.43 -2.20 20.52
CA VAL A 36 -5.47 -2.93 19.76
C VAL A 36 -6.57 -3.53 20.65
N ASP A 37 -6.23 -3.86 21.90
CA ASP A 37 -7.12 -4.41 22.93
C ASP A 37 -8.25 -3.46 23.35
N LYS A 38 -8.06 -2.16 23.20
CA LYS A 38 -9.01 -1.12 23.62
C LYS A 38 -9.97 -0.68 22.51
N TRP A 39 -9.85 -1.25 21.32
CA TRP A 39 -10.59 -0.78 20.16
C TRP A 39 -12.07 -1.18 20.19
N PRO A 40 -13.00 -0.29 19.79
CA PRO A 40 -14.44 -0.56 19.77
C PRO A 40 -14.82 -1.46 18.58
N LYS A 41 -14.33 -2.70 18.53
CA LYS A 41 -14.61 -3.70 17.47
C LYS A 41 -14.66 -3.12 16.04
N PRO A 42 -13.65 -2.35 15.61
CA PRO A 42 -13.65 -1.74 14.28
C PRO A 42 -13.74 -2.80 13.19
N ARG A 43 -14.31 -2.42 12.04
CA ARG A 43 -14.38 -3.28 10.86
C ARG A 43 -13.33 -2.93 9.81
N CYS A 44 -12.85 -1.69 9.81
CA CYS A 44 -11.84 -1.20 8.89
C CYS A 44 -10.64 -0.70 9.68
N PHE A 45 -9.45 -1.10 9.24
CA PHE A 45 -8.19 -0.57 9.75
C PHE A 45 -7.36 -0.01 8.60
N GLU A 46 -6.72 1.12 8.82
CA GLU A 46 -5.78 1.72 7.88
C GLU A 46 -4.46 2.08 8.56
N LEU A 47 -3.35 1.65 7.96
CA LEU A 47 -1.99 2.06 8.31
C LEU A 47 -1.36 2.75 7.11
N SER A 48 -0.94 3.99 7.29
CA SER A 48 -0.43 4.80 6.19
C SER A 48 0.83 5.59 6.57
N ARG A 49 1.83 5.59 5.68
CA ARG A 49 3.03 6.44 5.81
C ARG A 49 3.86 6.17 7.07
N PHE A 50 3.94 4.93 7.53
CA PHE A 50 4.82 4.55 8.65
C PHE A 50 6.15 4.00 8.15
N LEU A 51 7.22 4.27 8.90
CA LEU A 51 8.47 3.52 8.82
C LEU A 51 8.25 2.16 9.50
N VAL A 52 8.51 1.07 8.80
CA VAL A 52 8.19 -0.29 9.26
C VAL A 52 9.28 -1.29 8.90
N THR A 53 9.25 -2.44 9.54
CA THR A 53 9.85 -3.68 9.02
C THR A 53 8.74 -4.66 8.68
N GLN A 54 9.00 -5.59 7.77
CA GLN A 54 8.09 -6.67 7.40
C GLN A 54 7.62 -7.45 8.63
N SER A 55 8.55 -7.81 9.52
CA SER A 55 8.25 -8.52 10.77
C SER A 55 7.31 -7.73 11.69
N ASP A 56 7.52 -6.41 11.84
CA ASP A 56 6.66 -5.57 12.67
C ASP A 56 5.24 -5.45 12.09
N VAL A 57 5.11 -5.35 10.77
CA VAL A 57 3.79 -5.38 10.10
C VAL A 57 3.10 -6.72 10.30
N ILE A 58 3.78 -7.85 10.08
CA ILE A 58 3.22 -9.20 10.28
C ILE A 58 2.76 -9.39 11.72
N SER A 59 3.63 -9.08 12.68
CA SER A 59 3.33 -9.19 14.10
C SER A 59 2.12 -8.34 14.48
N PHE A 60 2.03 -7.13 13.94
CA PHE A 60 0.88 -6.26 14.13
C PHE A 60 -0.41 -6.82 13.50
N LEU A 61 -0.36 -7.35 12.28
CA LEU A 61 -1.51 -7.97 11.61
C LEU A 61 -2.05 -9.17 12.39
N CYS A 62 -1.17 -10.01 12.94
CA CYS A 62 -1.55 -11.12 13.83
C CYS A 62 -2.31 -10.64 15.08
N ALA A 63 -1.99 -9.46 15.60
CA ALA A 63 -2.61 -8.89 16.79
C ALA A 63 -3.98 -8.22 16.52
N LEU A 64 -4.36 -8.01 15.25
CA LEU A 64 -5.59 -7.28 14.92
C LEU A 64 -6.86 -7.98 15.41
N PRO A 65 -7.89 -7.24 15.87
CA PRO A 65 -9.10 -7.83 16.40
C PRO A 65 -9.85 -8.60 15.31
N LYS A 66 -10.54 -9.67 15.70
CA LYS A 66 -11.32 -10.50 14.77
C LYS A 66 -12.46 -9.74 14.07
N SER A 67 -12.86 -8.58 14.59
CA SER A 67 -13.88 -7.72 13.99
C SER A 67 -13.43 -7.06 12.69
N ILE A 68 -12.12 -6.92 12.47
CA ILE A 68 -11.55 -6.32 11.26
C ILE A 68 -11.91 -7.18 10.04
N ARG A 69 -12.48 -6.52 9.03
CA ARG A 69 -12.88 -7.08 7.74
C ARG A 69 -12.17 -6.44 6.56
N PHE A 70 -11.61 -5.25 6.76
CA PHE A 70 -10.89 -4.53 5.72
C PHE A 70 -9.63 -3.89 6.30
N ILE A 71 -8.51 -4.07 5.60
CA ILE A 71 -7.19 -3.55 5.98
C ILE A 71 -6.65 -2.75 4.79
N LYS A 72 -6.29 -1.49 5.03
CA LYS A 72 -5.55 -0.66 4.08
C LYS A 72 -4.13 -0.49 4.58
N LEU A 73 -3.16 -0.84 3.76
CA LEU A 73 -1.75 -0.56 4.00
C LEU A 73 -1.28 0.38 2.88
N SER A 74 -0.91 1.62 3.19
CA SER A 74 -0.67 2.62 2.16
C SER A 74 0.60 3.42 2.38
N MET A 75 1.42 3.57 1.34
CA MET A 75 2.65 4.37 1.35
C MET A 75 3.58 4.07 2.54
N LEU A 76 3.66 2.81 2.98
CA LEU A 76 4.61 2.40 4.02
C LEU A 76 6.05 2.57 3.50
N LYS A 77 6.97 2.98 4.38
CA LYS A 77 8.40 3.03 4.11
C LYS A 77 9.04 1.85 4.84
N PHE A 78 9.61 0.90 4.11
CA PHE A 78 10.33 -0.22 4.74
C PHE A 78 11.74 0.22 5.09
N LEU A 79 12.19 -0.13 6.30
CA LEU A 79 13.57 0.07 6.73
C LEU A 79 14.54 -0.68 5.80
N ASP A 80 15.76 -0.18 5.63
CA ASP A 80 16.82 -0.88 4.89
C ASP A 80 17.03 -2.27 5.50
N GLU A 81 17.08 -3.31 4.64
CA GLU A 81 17.12 -4.73 5.04
C GLU A 81 15.92 -5.22 5.87
N GLY A 82 14.94 -4.34 6.14
CA GLY A 82 13.73 -4.61 6.91
C GLY A 82 12.61 -5.29 6.12
N GLY A 83 12.84 -5.58 4.83
CA GLY A 83 11.88 -6.20 3.91
C GLY A 83 11.25 -5.20 2.94
N ASP A 84 10.20 -5.64 2.25
CA ASP A 84 9.56 -4.88 1.18
C ASP A 84 8.13 -5.41 0.93
N TRP A 85 7.43 -4.84 -0.05
CA TRP A 85 6.06 -5.26 -0.37
C TRP A 85 5.98 -6.67 -0.95
N HIS A 86 6.93 -7.05 -1.81
CA HIS A 86 6.97 -8.38 -2.41
C HIS A 86 7.14 -9.48 -1.34
N GLY A 87 8.12 -9.30 -0.46
CA GLY A 87 8.43 -10.15 0.69
C GLY A 87 7.29 -10.20 1.70
N LEU A 88 6.70 -9.06 2.05
CA LEU A 88 5.56 -8.98 2.96
C LEU A 88 4.38 -9.81 2.44
N LEU A 89 3.98 -9.60 1.17
CA LEU A 89 2.88 -10.39 0.60
C LEU A 89 3.21 -11.88 0.55
N LYS A 90 4.46 -12.24 0.20
CA LYS A 90 4.90 -13.63 0.15
C LYS A 90 4.81 -14.30 1.52
N GLU A 91 5.28 -13.63 2.58
CA GLU A 91 5.17 -14.12 3.95
C GLU A 91 3.71 -14.23 4.38
N MET A 92 2.90 -13.19 4.14
CA MET A 92 1.46 -13.22 4.44
C MET A 92 0.76 -14.40 3.78
N ARG A 93 1.02 -14.66 2.48
CA ARG A 93 0.42 -15.80 1.77
C ARG A 93 0.81 -17.14 2.39
N THR A 94 2.09 -17.32 2.71
CA THR A 94 2.58 -18.53 3.39
C THR A 94 1.86 -18.72 4.72
N MET A 95 1.82 -17.68 5.56
CA MET A 95 1.17 -17.75 6.87
C MET A 95 -0.36 -17.92 6.79
N ILE A 96 -1.01 -17.39 5.76
CA ILE A 96 -2.44 -17.64 5.52
C ILE A 96 -2.68 -19.11 5.19
N ARG A 97 -1.86 -19.70 4.32
CA ARG A 97 -1.96 -21.12 3.92
C ARG A 97 -1.64 -22.07 5.06
N GLU A 98 -0.70 -21.70 5.91
CA GLU A 98 -0.36 -22.42 7.15
C GLU A 98 -1.36 -22.15 8.29
N ASN A 99 -2.36 -21.29 8.06
CA ASN A 99 -3.35 -20.89 9.05
C ASN A 99 -2.73 -20.29 10.33
N THR A 100 -1.66 -19.50 10.19
CA THR A 100 -0.97 -18.82 11.30
C THR A 100 -1.29 -17.32 11.36
N LEU A 101 -1.40 -16.61 10.23
CA LEU A 101 -1.73 -15.17 10.21
C LEU A 101 -3.15 -14.91 10.72
N TRP A 102 -4.10 -15.73 10.27
CA TRP A 102 -5.52 -15.60 10.59
C TRP A 102 -6.05 -16.76 11.44
N ALA A 103 -5.20 -17.40 12.25
CA ALA A 103 -5.35 -18.73 12.89
C ALA A 103 -6.66 -19.04 13.65
N VAL A 104 -7.57 -18.08 13.76
CA VAL A 104 -8.81 -18.12 14.54
C VAL A 104 -10.00 -17.51 13.80
N ARG A 105 -9.85 -17.26 12.49
CA ARG A 105 -10.86 -16.73 11.59
C ARG A 105 -11.26 -17.84 10.62
N ASP A 106 -12.56 -18.03 10.42
CA ASP A 106 -13.05 -18.84 9.30
C ASP A 106 -12.70 -18.15 7.97
N GLY A 107 -12.63 -18.92 6.88
CA GLY A 107 -12.24 -18.39 5.57
C GLY A 107 -13.06 -17.17 5.13
N ARG A 108 -14.35 -17.09 5.51
CA ARG A 108 -15.22 -15.94 5.20
C ARG A 108 -15.00 -14.71 6.09
N SER A 109 -14.26 -14.86 7.19
CA SER A 109 -13.90 -13.78 8.11
C SER A 109 -12.48 -13.24 7.90
N GLN A 110 -11.73 -13.80 6.96
CA GLN A 110 -10.42 -13.27 6.61
C GLN A 110 -10.58 -11.85 6.04
N PRO A 111 -9.77 -10.89 6.51
CA PRO A 111 -9.92 -9.50 6.10
C PRO A 111 -9.51 -9.31 4.64
N ALA A 112 -10.24 -8.47 3.91
CA ALA A 112 -9.79 -7.98 2.62
C ALA A 112 -8.64 -6.99 2.80
N ILE A 113 -7.62 -7.08 1.95
CA ILE A 113 -6.42 -6.26 2.04
C ILE A 113 -6.27 -5.41 0.78
N SER A 114 -6.03 -4.12 0.98
CA SER A 114 -5.80 -3.13 -0.07
C SER A 114 -4.45 -2.47 0.15
N ILE A 115 -3.61 -2.44 -0.88
CA ILE A 115 -2.32 -1.74 -0.83
C ILE A 115 -2.40 -0.46 -1.66
N GLY A 116 -2.04 0.67 -1.05
CA GLY A 116 -1.95 1.97 -1.69
C GLY A 116 -0.49 2.38 -1.93
N LEU A 117 -0.14 2.71 -3.16
CA LEU A 117 1.20 3.17 -3.54
C LEU A 117 1.14 4.61 -4.06
N LYS A 118 2.24 5.35 -3.89
CA LYS A 118 2.42 6.64 -4.58
C LYS A 118 2.50 6.38 -6.08
N LEU A 119 2.06 7.35 -6.88
CA LEU A 119 2.33 7.35 -8.32
C LEU A 119 3.83 7.56 -8.57
N GLN A 120 4.36 7.03 -9.68
CA GLN A 120 5.74 7.30 -10.12
C GLN A 120 6.00 8.80 -10.28
N ASN A 121 5.00 9.55 -10.75
CA ASN A 121 4.99 11.00 -10.72
C ASN A 121 4.02 11.45 -9.62
N PRO A 122 4.51 11.79 -8.41
CA PRO A 122 3.65 12.07 -7.27
C PRO A 122 2.67 13.20 -7.56
N GLN A 123 1.38 12.94 -7.38
CA GLN A 123 0.32 13.93 -7.44
C GLN A 123 -0.44 13.90 -6.12
N ILE A 124 -0.65 15.08 -5.51
CA ILE A 124 -1.32 15.18 -4.23
C ILE A 124 -2.73 14.59 -4.37
N GLY A 125 -3.11 13.71 -3.45
CA GLY A 125 -4.41 13.06 -3.44
C GLY A 125 -4.51 11.81 -4.33
N ARG A 126 -3.55 11.54 -5.22
CA ARG A 126 -3.61 10.37 -6.11
C ARG A 126 -2.70 9.24 -5.67
N ALA A 127 -3.20 8.02 -5.82
CA ALA A 127 -2.49 6.80 -5.48
C ALA A 127 -2.91 5.65 -6.41
N VAL A 128 -2.01 4.67 -6.58
CA VAL A 128 -2.37 3.38 -7.18
C VAL A 128 -2.86 2.46 -6.08
N TRP A 129 -4.04 1.89 -6.25
CA TRP A 129 -4.62 0.92 -5.34
C TRP A 129 -4.59 -0.49 -5.92
N LEU A 130 -4.07 -1.42 -5.13
CA LEU A 130 -3.96 -2.84 -5.42
C LEU A 130 -4.93 -3.60 -4.51
N GLU A 131 -6.18 -3.70 -4.94
CA GLU A 131 -7.21 -4.44 -4.21
C GLU A 131 -7.37 -5.83 -4.81
N LYS A 132 -7.80 -5.91 -6.07
CA LYS A 132 -8.07 -7.17 -6.75
C LYS A 132 -6.84 -8.08 -6.79
N GLN A 133 -5.69 -7.56 -7.20
CA GLN A 133 -4.47 -8.35 -7.40
C GLN A 133 -3.92 -8.89 -6.08
N VAL A 134 -3.98 -8.08 -5.01
CA VAL A 134 -3.56 -8.51 -3.66
C VAL A 134 -4.47 -9.62 -3.15
N GLN A 135 -5.78 -9.47 -3.33
CA GLN A 135 -6.76 -10.48 -2.91
C GLN A 135 -6.60 -11.80 -3.67
N GLU A 136 -6.42 -11.73 -4.98
CA GLU A 136 -6.18 -12.90 -5.84
C GLU A 136 -4.88 -13.62 -5.47
N TYR A 137 -3.83 -12.88 -5.10
CA TYR A 137 -2.56 -13.45 -4.66
C TYR A 137 -2.67 -14.11 -3.28
N LEU A 138 -3.19 -13.39 -2.28
CA LEU A 138 -3.21 -13.85 -0.89
C LEU A 138 -4.15 -15.03 -0.67
N TYR A 139 -5.34 -15.00 -1.30
CA TYR A 139 -6.41 -15.96 -1.05
C TYR A 139 -6.67 -16.93 -2.20
N GLY A 140 -6.02 -16.72 -3.35
CA GLY A 140 -6.17 -17.57 -4.52
C GLY A 140 -4.83 -17.98 -5.14
N GLU A 141 -4.87 -18.16 -6.46
CA GLU A 141 -3.71 -18.55 -7.27
C GLU A 141 -3.16 -17.41 -8.13
N GLY A 142 -3.46 -16.15 -7.75
CA GLY A 142 -2.89 -14.98 -8.38
C GLY A 142 -1.37 -14.92 -8.23
N GLN A 143 -0.74 -14.07 -9.03
CA GLN A 143 0.69 -13.76 -8.93
C GLN A 143 0.93 -12.58 -7.99
N ASN A 144 2.13 -12.51 -7.40
CA ASN A 144 2.50 -11.37 -6.57
C ASN A 144 2.51 -10.11 -7.46
N PRO A 145 1.79 -9.03 -7.09
CA PRO A 145 1.73 -7.83 -7.92
C PRO A 145 3.04 -7.05 -7.97
N PHE A 146 3.99 -7.31 -7.08
CA PHE A 146 5.29 -6.63 -7.03
C PHE A 146 6.37 -7.43 -7.77
N PHE A 147 7.36 -6.73 -8.32
CA PHE A 147 8.51 -7.40 -8.94
C PHE A 147 9.42 -8.04 -7.90
N GLU A 148 10.05 -9.17 -8.22
CA GLU A 148 11.01 -9.79 -7.29
C GLU A 148 12.32 -9.00 -7.19
N ARG A 149 12.77 -8.38 -8.30
CA ARG A 149 14.05 -7.66 -8.39
C ARG A 149 13.97 -6.17 -8.03
N THR A 150 12.78 -5.60 -8.12
CA THR A 150 12.46 -4.22 -7.74
C THR A 150 11.22 -4.25 -6.85
N PRO A 151 11.35 -4.73 -5.61
CA PRO A 151 10.22 -5.22 -4.81
C PRO A 151 9.31 -4.13 -4.22
N LEU A 152 9.59 -2.87 -4.56
CA LEU A 152 8.73 -1.73 -4.29
C LEU A 152 7.91 -1.30 -5.52
N ASP A 153 8.26 -1.82 -6.70
CA ASP A 153 7.62 -1.50 -7.98
C ASP A 153 6.61 -2.57 -8.40
N ILE A 154 5.67 -2.15 -9.24
CA ILE A 154 4.65 -3.00 -9.85
C ILE A 154 4.70 -2.89 -11.39
N PRO A 155 4.29 -3.93 -12.14
CA PRO A 155 4.13 -3.82 -13.57
C PRO A 155 3.08 -2.77 -13.96
N TRP A 156 3.24 -2.17 -15.13
CA TRP A 156 2.15 -1.39 -15.74
C TRP A 156 0.90 -2.26 -15.91
N ARG A 157 -0.27 -1.60 -15.92
CA ARG A 157 -1.62 -2.18 -15.98
C ARG A 157 -2.03 -2.94 -14.70
N ILE A 158 -1.19 -2.95 -13.67
CA ILE A 158 -1.52 -3.45 -12.33
C ILE A 158 -1.99 -2.29 -11.46
N GLY A 159 -3.16 -2.47 -10.84
CA GLY A 159 -3.77 -1.47 -9.97
C GLY A 159 -4.65 -0.44 -10.66
N THR A 160 -5.38 0.30 -9.84
CA THR A 160 -6.27 1.39 -10.27
C THR A 160 -5.83 2.68 -9.60
N GLN A 161 -5.60 3.71 -10.40
CA GLN A 161 -5.36 5.06 -9.90
C GLN A 161 -6.68 5.65 -9.41
N ARG A 162 -6.67 6.19 -8.19
CA ARG A 162 -7.81 6.90 -7.59
C ARG A 162 -7.36 8.23 -7.02
N ASP A 163 -8.26 9.20 -7.00
CA ASP A 163 -8.05 10.52 -6.41
C ASP A 163 -8.88 10.69 -5.14
N ALA A 164 -8.25 11.16 -4.06
CA ALA A 164 -8.90 11.40 -2.78
C ALA A 164 -9.81 12.63 -2.78
N PHE A 165 -9.55 13.60 -3.67
CA PHE A 165 -10.34 14.82 -3.84
C PHE A 165 -11.39 14.70 -4.94
N GLU A 166 -11.23 13.74 -5.86
CA GLU A 166 -12.20 13.43 -6.91
C GLU A 166 -12.62 11.94 -6.84
N PRO A 167 -13.65 11.58 -6.04
CA PRO A 167 -14.03 10.18 -5.83
C PRO A 167 -14.48 9.42 -7.08
N SER A 168 -14.91 10.13 -8.13
CA SER A 168 -15.27 9.55 -9.44
C SER A 168 -14.05 9.29 -10.33
N PHE A 169 -12.87 9.79 -9.95
CA PHE A 169 -11.65 9.56 -10.71
C PHE A 169 -11.17 8.14 -10.48
N GLU A 170 -11.35 7.29 -11.49
CA GLU A 170 -10.73 5.97 -11.56
C GLU A 170 -10.06 5.78 -12.93
N ARG A 171 -8.80 5.38 -12.93
CA ARG A 171 -8.02 5.12 -14.14
C ARG A 171 -7.18 3.85 -13.99
N PRO A 172 -6.98 3.07 -15.06
CA PRO A 172 -6.00 1.98 -15.01
C PRO A 172 -4.59 2.57 -14.83
N ASN A 173 -3.71 1.87 -14.10
CA ASN A 173 -2.33 2.30 -13.95
C ASN A 173 -1.51 2.01 -15.22
N VAL A 174 -1.59 2.88 -16.22
CA VAL A 174 -0.92 2.72 -17.52
C VAL A 174 0.10 3.84 -17.75
N PRO A 175 1.11 3.63 -18.62
CA PRO A 175 2.06 4.69 -18.96
C PRO A 175 1.38 5.85 -19.71
N GLY A 176 1.99 7.04 -19.68
CA GLY A 176 1.45 8.28 -20.25
C GLY A 176 0.92 8.15 -21.69
N GLY A 177 1.72 7.58 -22.60
CA GLY A 177 1.32 7.39 -23.99
C GLY A 177 0.14 6.43 -24.20
N GLU A 178 -0.18 5.58 -23.23
CA GLU A 178 -1.39 4.76 -23.31
C GLU A 178 -2.65 5.55 -22.95
N PHE A 179 -2.56 6.54 -22.07
CA PHE A 179 -3.68 7.44 -21.81
C PHE A 179 -4.04 8.26 -23.06
N GLU A 180 -3.05 8.65 -23.87
CA GLU A 180 -3.28 9.28 -25.18
C GLU A 180 -4.01 8.32 -26.14
N ASN A 181 -3.60 7.04 -26.18
CA ASN A 181 -4.27 6.01 -26.99
C ASN A 181 -5.69 5.69 -26.51
N MET A 182 -5.97 5.89 -25.22
CA MET A 182 -7.30 5.77 -24.63
C MET A 182 -8.15 7.04 -24.77
N GLY A 183 -7.62 8.11 -25.37
CA GLY A 183 -8.31 9.39 -25.54
C GLY A 183 -8.50 10.18 -24.23
N ILE A 184 -7.69 9.88 -23.21
CA ILE A 184 -7.74 10.51 -21.88
C ILE A 184 -6.87 11.77 -21.85
N TYR A 185 -5.74 11.77 -22.54
CA TYR A 185 -4.94 12.97 -22.81
C TYR A 185 -5.09 13.37 -24.28
N ASP A 186 -5.09 14.67 -24.53
CA ASP A 186 -5.00 15.19 -25.88
C ASP A 186 -3.57 14.97 -26.42
N LYS A 187 -3.44 14.55 -27.68
CA LYS A 187 -2.15 14.20 -28.31
C LYS A 187 -1.20 15.39 -28.45
N ASN A 188 -1.66 16.60 -28.12
CA ASN A 188 -0.97 17.85 -28.35
C ASN A 188 -0.33 18.47 -27.09
N TRP A 189 -0.13 17.70 -26.01
CA TRP A 189 0.61 18.19 -24.84
C TRP A 189 2.14 18.19 -25.10
N GLU A 190 2.59 18.71 -26.24
CA GLU A 190 4.00 19.08 -26.34
C GLU A 190 4.25 20.21 -25.34
N TYR A 191 5.06 19.93 -24.33
CA TYR A 191 5.62 20.95 -23.45
C TYR A 191 6.47 21.88 -24.33
N ASN A 192 5.85 22.95 -24.82
CA ASN A 192 6.56 24.04 -25.49
C ASN A 192 7.40 24.76 -24.42
N ALA A 193 8.64 24.31 -24.22
CA ALA A 193 9.65 24.98 -23.41
C ALA A 193 10.07 26.37 -23.98
N SER A 194 9.24 26.95 -24.85
CA SER A 194 9.46 28.21 -25.56
C SER A 194 8.35 29.23 -25.33
N ASP A 195 7.36 28.96 -24.47
CA ASP A 195 6.29 29.92 -24.18
C ASP A 195 6.52 30.59 -22.81
N PRO A 196 7.21 31.75 -22.75
CA PRO A 196 7.33 32.52 -21.54
C PRO A 196 6.05 33.32 -21.35
N GLN A 197 5.06 32.73 -20.69
CA GLN A 197 4.02 33.49 -20.01
C GLN A 197 3.98 33.11 -18.54
N TYR A 198 4.85 33.82 -17.80
CA TYR A 198 4.71 34.45 -16.47
C TYR A 198 5.98 34.28 -15.63
#